data_AF-A0A7V2XT27-F1
#
_entry.id   AF-A0A7V2XT27-F1
#
_cell.length_a   1.000
_cell.length_b   1.000
_cell.length_c   1.000
_cell.angle_alpha   90.00
_cell.angle_beta   90.00
_cell.angle_gamma   90.00
#
_symmetry.space_group_name_H-M   'P 1'
#
loop_
_entity.id
_entity.type
_entity.pdbx_description
1 polymer ?
#
loop_
_entity_poly.entity_id
_entity_poly.type
_entity_poly.pdbx_seq_one_letter_code
_entity_poly.pdbx_strand_id
1 'polypeptide(L)'
;MLASRGRSVSRVSRSTGPGPVVLESGSPEATESAGARLGARLRPGDLVLLTGPYGAGKTCFVRGLARGAGVPDPRLVTSPTFVLMNVYAGRVRLHHLDCHRLSPAEVMDLGLGDALREGAVVVEWGERVPPDLAESVLTIAFALTGPTRRRLAFAPQGERAEELVAGLRGSKAEKGAGPAAPGGPRAPRKAPPAGPRARKGPRRAGRGTPIRRRR
;
A
#
# COMPACT_ATOMS: atom_id res chain seq x y z
N MET A 1 -50.58 -31.97 -35.94
CA MET A 1 -49.17 -32.35 -35.64
C MET A 1 -48.31 -31.46 -36.53
N LEU A 2 -47.49 -30.51 -36.07
CA LEU A 2 -46.33 -30.64 -35.20
C LEU A 2 -46.19 -29.40 -34.30
N ALA A 3 -45.82 -29.64 -33.04
CA ALA A 3 -45.35 -28.63 -32.11
C ALA A 3 -43.84 -28.37 -32.29
N SER A 4 -43.34 -27.37 -31.55
CA SER A 4 -41.94 -27.17 -31.10
C SER A 4 -41.10 -26.23 -31.99
N ARG A 5 -40.25 -25.31 -31.49
CA ARG A 5 -39.60 -25.16 -30.18
C ARG A 5 -39.35 -23.68 -29.86
N GLY A 6 -39.73 -23.25 -28.66
CA GLY A 6 -39.25 -22.00 -28.07
C GLY A 6 -37.75 -22.06 -27.83
N ARG A 7 -37.03 -20.98 -28.16
CA ARG A 7 -35.63 -20.81 -27.77
C ARG A 7 -35.59 -20.63 -26.26
N SER A 8 -35.02 -21.61 -25.57
CA SER A 8 -34.72 -21.53 -24.15
C SER A 8 -33.65 -20.46 -23.95
N VAL A 9 -33.99 -19.40 -23.23
CA VAL A 9 -33.03 -18.42 -22.72
C VAL A 9 -32.20 -19.15 -21.66
N SER A 10 -30.97 -19.48 -22.01
CA SER A 10 -30.01 -20.12 -21.12
C SER A 10 -29.77 -19.21 -19.91
N ARG A 11 -30.27 -19.71 -18.79
CA ARG A 11 -30.25 -19.14 -17.44
C ARG A 11 -28.82 -18.78 -17.05
N VAL A 12 -28.56 -17.50 -16.81
CA VAL A 12 -27.32 -17.01 -16.19
C VAL A 12 -27.12 -17.78 -14.88
N SER A 13 -26.11 -18.65 -14.85
CA SER A 13 -25.70 -19.35 -13.64
C SER A 13 -25.21 -18.31 -12.65
N ARG A 14 -25.88 -18.18 -11.52
CA ARG A 14 -25.43 -17.32 -10.43
C ARG A 14 -24.19 -17.98 -9.84
N SER A 15 -23.03 -17.32 -9.98
CA SER A 15 -21.81 -17.69 -9.27
C SER A 15 -22.12 -17.81 -7.77
N THR A 16 -21.99 -19.01 -7.24
CA THR A 16 -22.04 -19.34 -5.80
C THR A 16 -20.68 -19.14 -5.14
N GLY A 17 -19.85 -18.24 -5.68
CA GLY A 17 -18.59 -17.83 -5.06
C GLY A 17 -18.83 -16.99 -3.80
N PRO A 18 -17.84 -16.92 -2.89
CA PRO A 18 -17.92 -16.05 -1.71
C PRO A 18 -18.07 -14.59 -2.16
N GLY A 19 -19.19 -13.93 -1.81
CA GLY A 19 -19.52 -12.56 -2.26
C GLY A 19 -18.41 -11.54 -2.02
N PRO A 20 -18.34 -10.42 -2.76
CA PRO A 20 -17.13 -9.58 -2.87
C PRO A 20 -16.47 -9.21 -1.53
N VAL A 21 -15.14 -9.31 -1.43
CA VAL A 21 -14.41 -8.76 -0.27
C VAL A 21 -14.30 -7.26 -0.44
N VAL A 22 -14.74 -6.51 0.57
CA VAL A 22 -14.61 -5.06 0.61
C VAL A 22 -13.93 -4.67 1.91
N LEU A 23 -12.89 -3.85 1.80
CA LEU A 23 -12.21 -3.25 2.96
C LEU A 23 -12.42 -1.74 2.96
N GLU A 24 -12.73 -1.19 4.13
CA GLU A 24 -12.68 0.23 4.40
C GLU A 24 -11.32 0.58 5.00
N SER A 25 -10.66 1.56 4.41
CA SER A 25 -9.39 2.10 4.89
C SER A 25 -9.59 3.55 5.32
N GLY A 26 -9.16 3.88 6.53
CA GLY A 26 -9.22 5.24 7.08
C GLY A 26 -7.92 6.02 6.98
N SER A 27 -6.83 5.38 6.55
CA SER A 27 -5.48 5.98 6.52
C SER A 27 -4.53 5.28 5.52
N PRO A 28 -3.40 5.91 5.17
CA PRO A 28 -2.34 5.27 4.40
C PRO A 28 -1.82 3.99 5.07
N GLU A 29 -1.66 3.97 6.39
CA GLU A 29 -1.14 2.81 7.14
C GLU A 29 -2.10 1.62 7.06
N ALA A 30 -3.42 1.86 7.14
CA ALA A 30 -4.43 0.83 6.95
C ALA A 30 -4.41 0.28 5.51
N THR A 31 -4.15 1.14 4.53
CA THR A 31 -3.99 0.76 3.11
C THR A 31 -2.75 -0.11 2.90
N GLU A 32 -1.62 0.28 3.49
CA GLU A 32 -0.37 -0.51 3.49
C GLU A 32 -0.51 -1.83 4.26
N SER A 33 -1.29 -1.86 5.35
CA SER A 33 -1.62 -3.07 6.09
C SER A 33 -2.41 -4.05 5.22
N ALA A 34 -3.43 -3.57 4.50
CA ALA A 34 -4.17 -4.38 3.54
C ALA A 34 -3.26 -4.93 2.43
N GLY A 35 -2.39 -4.08 1.86
CA GLY A 35 -1.39 -4.48 0.88
C GLY A 35 -0.44 -5.56 1.42
N ALA A 36 0.10 -5.39 2.62
CA ALA A 36 1.04 -6.34 3.21
C ALA A 36 0.42 -7.71 3.49
N ARG A 37 -0.85 -7.75 3.92
CA ARG A 37 -1.59 -8.99 4.12
C ARG A 37 -1.79 -9.75 2.80
N LEU A 38 -2.05 -9.06 1.71
CA LEU A 38 -2.11 -9.68 0.38
C LEU A 38 -0.71 -10.12 -0.07
N GLY A 39 0.29 -9.25 0.08
CA GLY A 39 1.68 -9.47 -0.33
C GLY A 39 2.32 -10.70 0.30
N ALA A 40 2.00 -10.98 1.56
CA ALA A 40 2.46 -12.17 2.28
C ALA A 40 2.02 -13.50 1.63
N ARG A 41 1.00 -13.45 0.76
CA ARG A 41 0.42 -14.61 0.08
C ARG A 41 0.80 -14.73 -1.38
N LEU A 42 1.45 -13.69 -1.92
CA LEU A 42 1.88 -13.68 -3.31
C LEU A 42 2.89 -14.80 -3.58
N ARG A 43 2.83 -15.29 -4.81
CA ARG A 43 3.71 -16.28 -5.45
C ARG A 43 4.02 -15.81 -6.89
N PRO A 44 5.09 -16.33 -7.52
CA PRO A 44 5.28 -16.14 -8.95
C PRO A 44 4.04 -16.56 -9.75
N GLY A 45 3.70 -15.80 -10.79
CA GLY A 45 2.50 -16.01 -11.61
C GLY A 45 1.26 -15.26 -11.12
N ASP A 46 1.26 -14.67 -9.93
CA ASP A 46 0.12 -13.89 -9.43
C ASP A 46 0.02 -12.53 -10.14
N LEU A 47 -1.14 -12.22 -10.73
CA LEU A 47 -1.46 -10.93 -11.33
C LEU A 47 -2.46 -10.14 -10.47
N VAL A 48 -2.07 -8.93 -10.07
CA VAL A 48 -2.91 -7.99 -9.32
C VAL A 48 -3.11 -6.70 -10.12
N LEU A 49 -4.36 -6.37 -10.41
CA LEU A 49 -4.74 -5.14 -11.13
C LEU A 49 -5.33 -4.13 -10.17
N LEU A 50 -4.78 -2.92 -10.10
CA LEU A 50 -5.27 -1.84 -9.26
C LEU A 50 -5.97 -0.79 -10.13
N THR A 51 -7.24 -0.53 -9.86
CA THR A 51 -8.04 0.47 -10.59
C THR A 51 -8.58 1.53 -9.64
N GLY A 52 -8.87 2.72 -10.16
CA GLY A 52 -9.43 3.82 -9.37
C GLY A 52 -8.76 5.17 -9.64
N PRO A 53 -9.33 6.27 -9.12
CA PRO A 53 -8.91 7.62 -9.50
C PRO A 53 -7.50 7.98 -9.01
N TYR A 54 -6.99 9.12 -9.48
CA TYR A 54 -5.77 9.73 -8.94
C TYR A 54 -5.90 9.96 -7.43
N GLY A 55 -4.81 9.76 -6.68
CA GLY A 55 -4.82 9.94 -5.23
C GLY A 55 -5.62 8.89 -4.43
N ALA A 56 -6.14 7.84 -5.09
CA ALA A 56 -6.90 6.79 -4.41
C ALA A 56 -6.04 5.90 -3.48
N GLY A 57 -4.72 5.98 -3.58
CA GLY A 57 -3.80 5.24 -2.72
C GLY A 57 -3.27 3.93 -3.32
N LYS A 58 -3.34 3.77 -4.66
CA LYS A 58 -2.82 2.61 -5.39
C LYS A 58 -1.34 2.33 -5.05
N THR A 59 -0.44 3.29 -5.26
CA THR A 59 0.98 3.14 -4.89
C THR A 59 1.21 2.90 -3.40
N CYS A 60 0.38 3.49 -2.52
CA CYS A 60 0.41 3.23 -1.08
C CYS A 60 0.08 1.75 -0.78
N PHE A 61 -0.92 1.19 -1.46
CA PHE A 61 -1.20 -0.23 -1.38
C PHE A 61 -0.04 -1.08 -1.92
N VAL A 62 0.58 -0.71 -3.04
CA VAL A 62 1.75 -1.42 -3.60
C VAL A 62 2.93 -1.42 -2.63
N ARG A 63 3.17 -0.32 -1.90
CA ARG A 63 4.18 -0.28 -0.85
C ARG A 63 3.92 -1.32 0.25
N GLY A 64 2.67 -1.41 0.69
CA GLY A 64 2.22 -2.48 1.58
C GLY A 64 2.47 -3.86 0.97
N LEU A 65 2.08 -4.05 -0.28
CA LEU A 65 2.24 -5.28 -1.04
C LEU A 65 3.70 -5.74 -1.10
N ALA A 66 4.62 -4.83 -1.42
CA ALA A 66 6.07 -5.06 -1.43
C ALA A 66 6.59 -5.49 -0.05
N ARG A 67 6.13 -4.83 1.04
CA ARG A 67 6.45 -5.25 2.41
C ARG A 67 6.03 -6.70 2.67
N GLY A 68 4.80 -7.06 2.30
CA GLY A 68 4.30 -8.43 2.44
C GLY A 68 5.04 -9.45 1.57
N ALA A 69 5.46 -9.03 0.37
CA ALA A 69 6.26 -9.84 -0.54
C ALA A 69 7.73 -10.01 -0.07
N GLY A 70 8.12 -9.41 1.06
CA GLY A 70 9.45 -9.55 1.65
C GLY A 70 10.50 -8.63 1.04
N VAL A 71 10.11 -7.52 0.42
CA VAL A 71 11.06 -6.49 -0.05
C VAL A 71 11.73 -5.83 1.16
N PRO A 72 13.07 -5.77 1.24
CA PRO A 72 13.78 -5.29 2.44
C PRO A 72 13.51 -3.83 2.82
N ASP A 73 13.45 -2.93 1.83
CA ASP A 73 13.07 -1.52 2.06
C ASP A 73 11.89 -1.11 1.18
N PRO A 74 10.65 -1.38 1.63
CA PRO A 74 9.45 -1.02 0.90
C PRO A 74 9.27 0.50 0.74
N ARG A 75 9.96 1.35 1.52
CA ARG A 75 9.83 2.81 1.42
C ARG A 75 10.37 3.35 0.09
N LEU A 76 11.23 2.57 -0.58
CA LEU A 76 11.73 2.88 -1.91
C LEU A 76 10.69 2.64 -3.01
N VAL A 77 9.56 2.03 -2.69
CA VAL A 77 8.46 1.84 -3.63
C VAL A 77 7.82 3.19 -3.97
N THR A 78 8.00 3.57 -5.23
CA THR A 78 7.41 4.76 -5.86
C THR A 78 6.64 4.33 -7.10
N SER A 79 5.69 5.15 -7.56
CA SER A 79 4.97 4.86 -8.81
C SER A 79 5.96 4.91 -9.98
N PRO A 80 6.04 3.87 -10.81
CA PRO A 80 6.90 3.82 -11.99
C PRO A 80 6.31 4.62 -13.15
N THR A 81 5.62 5.74 -12.90
CA THR A 81 4.93 6.53 -13.94
C THR A 81 5.81 6.88 -15.16
N PHE A 82 7.11 7.09 -14.96
CA PHE A 82 8.04 7.46 -16.04
C PHE A 82 8.89 6.29 -16.55
N VAL A 83 9.23 5.34 -15.68
CA VAL A 83 10.06 4.17 -16.02
C VAL A 83 9.22 2.97 -16.45
N LEU A 84 7.89 3.10 -16.38
CA LEU A 84 6.84 2.12 -16.70
C LEU A 84 6.81 0.88 -15.80
N MET A 85 7.97 0.36 -15.41
CA MET A 85 8.12 -0.80 -14.55
C MET A 85 9.27 -0.63 -13.55
N ASN A 86 8.99 -0.93 -12.28
CA ASN A 86 9.99 -1.14 -11.24
C ASN A 86 9.99 -2.62 -10.83
N VAL A 87 11.16 -3.18 -10.53
CA VAL A 87 11.29 -4.56 -10.05
C VAL A 87 11.92 -4.55 -8.67
N TYR A 88 11.25 -5.18 -7.71
CA TYR A 88 11.71 -5.24 -6.32
C TYR A 88 12.00 -6.69 -5.92
N ALA A 89 13.21 -6.93 -5.42
CA ALA A 89 13.60 -8.23 -4.89
C ALA A 89 13.03 -8.43 -3.47
N GLY A 90 12.41 -9.58 -3.22
CA GLY A 90 11.89 -9.99 -1.94
C GLY A 90 11.78 -11.51 -1.85
N ARG A 91 10.96 -12.03 -0.92
CA ARG A 91 10.56 -13.46 -0.89
C ARG A 91 9.94 -13.87 -2.23
N VAL A 92 9.20 -12.97 -2.86
CA VAL A 92 8.76 -13.07 -4.25
C VAL A 92 9.20 -11.79 -4.96
N ARG A 93 9.77 -11.93 -6.16
CA ARG A 93 10.08 -10.79 -7.03
C ARG A 93 8.77 -10.08 -7.38
N LEU A 94 8.70 -8.78 -7.11
CA LEU A 94 7.51 -7.97 -7.39
C LEU A 94 7.79 -7.02 -8.56
N HIS A 95 7.08 -7.22 -9.66
CA HIS A 95 7.06 -6.31 -10.81
C HIS A 95 5.91 -5.33 -10.61
N HIS A 96 6.22 -4.04 -10.45
CA HIS A 96 5.25 -2.98 -10.29
C HIS A 96 5.21 -2.15 -11.55
N LEU A 97 4.04 -2.04 -12.16
CA LEU A 97 3.81 -1.25 -13.36
C LEU A 97 2.79 -0.14 -13.11
N ASP A 98 2.89 0.92 -13.89
CA ASP A 98 1.90 2.00 -13.96
C ASP A 98 1.57 2.27 -15.43
N CYS A 99 0.35 1.92 -15.82
CA CYS A 99 -0.08 2.01 -17.21
C CYS A 99 -0.83 3.30 -17.54
N HIS A 100 -0.87 4.32 -16.68
CA HIS A 100 -1.81 5.45 -16.88
C HIS A 100 -1.63 6.23 -18.19
N ARG A 101 -0.45 6.13 -18.83
CA ARG A 101 -0.12 6.80 -20.09
C ARG A 101 -0.13 5.88 -21.31
N LEU A 102 -0.35 4.59 -21.10
CA LEU A 102 -0.22 3.60 -22.16
C LEU A 102 -1.59 3.26 -22.74
N SER A 103 -1.59 2.97 -24.02
CA SER A 103 -2.67 2.27 -24.71
C SER A 103 -2.62 0.77 -24.38
N PRO A 104 -3.74 0.03 -24.54
CA PRO A 104 -3.73 -1.42 -24.35
C PRO A 104 -2.71 -2.16 -25.22
N ALA A 105 -2.43 -1.67 -26.42
CA ALA A 105 -1.41 -2.24 -27.31
C ALA A 105 0.00 -2.09 -26.71
N GLU A 106 0.36 -0.89 -26.25
CA GLU A 106 1.66 -0.64 -25.62
C GLU A 106 1.84 -1.44 -24.32
N VAL A 107 0.76 -1.72 -23.58
CA VAL A 107 0.80 -2.56 -22.38
C VAL A 107 1.20 -4.01 -22.72
N MET A 108 0.76 -4.54 -23.86
CA MET A 108 1.12 -5.89 -24.29
C MET A 108 2.62 -6.01 -24.62
N ASP A 109 3.23 -4.93 -25.11
CA ASP A 109 4.65 -4.89 -25.45
C ASP A 109 5.57 -4.76 -24.21
N LEU A 110 5.02 -4.58 -23.01
CA LEU A 110 5.82 -4.46 -21.76
C LEU A 110 6.39 -5.79 -21.23
N GLY A 111 6.12 -6.92 -21.89
CA GLY A 111 6.63 -8.22 -21.45
C GLY A 111 5.98 -8.74 -20.17
N LEU A 112 4.68 -8.47 -19.96
CA LEU A 112 3.96 -8.91 -18.76
C LEU A 112 3.98 -10.43 -18.56
N GLY A 113 3.97 -11.21 -19.65
CA GLY A 113 4.06 -12.67 -19.58
C GLY A 113 5.41 -13.16 -19.04
N ASP A 114 6.51 -12.48 -19.37
CA ASP A 114 7.84 -12.76 -18.80
C ASP A 114 7.87 -12.39 -17.31
N ALA A 115 7.37 -11.20 -16.98
CA ALA A 115 7.29 -10.72 -15.59
C ALA A 115 6.47 -11.67 -14.69
N LEU A 116 5.36 -12.22 -15.19
CA LEU A 116 4.55 -13.22 -14.46
C LEU A 116 5.31 -14.52 -14.22
N ARG A 117 6.14 -14.97 -15.17
CA ARG A 117 6.96 -16.18 -14.98
C ARG A 117 8.06 -15.97 -13.95
N GLU A 118 8.61 -14.76 -13.86
CA GLU A 118 9.71 -14.43 -12.94
C GLU A 118 9.26 -14.04 -11.52
N GLY A 119 8.01 -13.64 -11.35
CA GLY A 119 7.53 -13.07 -10.10
C GLY A 119 6.04 -12.80 -10.06
N ALA A 120 5.61 -12.02 -9.08
CA ALA A 120 4.26 -11.48 -9.01
C ALA A 120 4.21 -10.13 -9.71
N VAL A 121 3.11 -9.84 -10.39
CA VAL A 121 2.92 -8.59 -11.12
C VAL A 121 1.79 -7.78 -10.49
N VAL A 122 2.05 -6.51 -10.22
CA VAL A 122 1.05 -5.54 -9.81
C VAL A 122 1.01 -4.37 -10.78
N VAL A 123 -0.17 -4.06 -11.31
CA VAL A 123 -0.36 -3.01 -12.31
C VAL A 123 -1.29 -1.93 -11.77
N GLU A 124 -0.80 -0.70 -11.64
CA GLU A 124 -1.65 0.47 -11.48
C GLU A 124 -2.31 0.85 -12.82
N TRP A 125 -3.57 1.27 -12.75
CA TRP A 125 -4.40 1.52 -13.94
C TRP A 125 -4.61 0.25 -14.77
N GLY A 126 -4.86 -0.84 -14.03
CA GLY A 126 -4.97 -2.19 -14.58
C GLY A 126 -6.15 -2.39 -15.53
N GLU A 127 -7.08 -1.44 -15.64
CA GLU A 127 -8.14 -1.47 -16.65
C GLU A 127 -7.62 -1.42 -18.11
N ARG A 128 -6.33 -1.08 -18.30
CA ARG A 128 -5.64 -1.13 -19.60
C ARG A 128 -5.04 -2.48 -19.93
N VAL A 129 -4.94 -3.37 -18.95
CA VAL A 129 -4.40 -4.72 -19.14
C VAL A 129 -5.51 -5.61 -19.74
N PRO A 130 -5.24 -6.34 -20.83
CA PRO A 130 -6.22 -7.25 -21.40
C PRO A 130 -6.66 -8.33 -20.40
N PRO A 131 -7.97 -8.68 -20.39
CA PRO A 131 -8.53 -9.60 -19.39
C PRO A 131 -8.06 -11.05 -19.54
N ASP A 132 -7.47 -11.42 -20.68
CA ASP A 132 -7.03 -12.76 -21.06
C ASP A 132 -5.53 -13.01 -20.82
N LEU A 133 -4.82 -12.07 -20.20
CA LEU A 133 -3.37 -12.16 -19.97
C LEU A 133 -2.96 -13.30 -19.02
N ALA A 134 -3.83 -13.69 -18.09
CA ALA A 134 -3.56 -14.74 -17.11
C ALA A 134 -4.84 -15.53 -16.79
N GLU A 135 -4.69 -16.83 -16.49
CA GLU A 135 -5.80 -17.71 -16.10
C GLU A 135 -6.48 -17.28 -14.79
N SER A 136 -5.75 -16.56 -13.93
CA SER A 136 -6.26 -16.01 -12.68
C SER A 136 -5.78 -14.58 -12.47
N VAL A 137 -6.70 -13.69 -12.15
CA VAL A 137 -6.45 -12.27 -11.94
C VAL A 137 -7.21 -11.73 -10.74
N LEU A 138 -6.53 -10.95 -9.90
CA LEU A 138 -7.16 -10.23 -8.80
C LEU A 138 -7.25 -8.74 -9.13
N THR A 139 -8.47 -8.26 -9.39
CA THR A 139 -8.72 -6.83 -9.55
C THR A 139 -9.10 -6.19 -8.22
N ILE A 140 -8.48 -5.06 -7.89
CA ILE A 140 -8.75 -4.27 -6.68
C ILE A 140 -9.17 -2.87 -7.11
N ALA A 141 -10.46 -2.57 -6.95
CA ALA A 141 -11.01 -1.26 -7.27
C ALA A 141 -10.95 -0.34 -6.03
N PHE A 142 -10.29 0.81 -6.18
CA PHE A 142 -10.19 1.84 -5.17
C PHE A 142 -11.24 2.93 -5.42
N ALA A 143 -11.99 3.28 -4.38
CA ALA A 143 -12.91 4.42 -4.38
C ALA A 143 -12.57 5.38 -3.24
N LEU A 144 -12.67 6.68 -3.51
CA LEU A 144 -12.59 7.74 -2.49
C LEU A 144 -13.94 7.84 -1.78
N THR A 145 -13.99 7.53 -0.48
CA THR A 145 -15.23 7.59 0.32
C THR A 145 -15.21 8.73 1.35
N GLY A 146 -14.18 9.56 1.32
CA GLY A 146 -13.99 10.75 2.14
C GLY A 146 -12.56 11.28 1.99
N PRO A 147 -12.19 12.36 2.71
CA PRO A 147 -10.86 12.98 2.59
C PRO A 147 -9.71 11.98 2.80
N THR A 148 -9.79 11.19 3.87
CA THR A 148 -8.80 10.15 4.21
C THR A 148 -9.33 8.73 4.04
N ARG A 149 -10.61 8.58 3.68
CA ARG A 149 -11.28 7.27 3.61
C ARG A 149 -11.26 6.72 2.19
N ARG A 150 -11.00 5.42 2.08
CA ARG A 150 -10.96 4.67 0.83
C ARG A 150 -11.73 3.37 1.00
N ARG A 151 -12.42 2.95 -0.04
CA ARG A 151 -12.97 1.60 -0.16
C ARG A 151 -12.15 0.82 -1.16
N LEU A 152 -11.72 -0.38 -0.78
CA LEU A 152 -10.99 -1.32 -1.63
C LEU A 152 -11.90 -2.53 -1.87
N ALA A 153 -12.38 -2.70 -3.10
CA ALA A 153 -13.21 -3.83 -3.51
C ALA A 153 -12.36 -4.85 -4.28
N PHE A 154 -12.27 -6.07 -3.75
CA PHE A 154 -11.48 -7.16 -4.31
C PHE A 154 -12.39 -8.07 -5.15
N ALA A 155 -12.12 -8.13 -6.44
CA ALA A 155 -12.82 -8.93 -7.43
C ALA A 155 -11.88 -10.01 -7.98
N PRO A 156 -11.83 -11.19 -7.34
CA PRO A 156 -11.05 -12.32 -7.85
C PRO A 156 -11.72 -12.94 -9.08
N GLN A 157 -10.90 -13.36 -10.04
CA GLN A 157 -11.29 -14.17 -11.19
C GLN A 157 -10.29 -15.32 -11.32
N GLY A 158 -10.78 -16.55 -11.33
CA GLY A 158 -9.95 -17.76 -11.30
C GLY A 158 -9.60 -18.22 -9.88
N GLU A 159 -9.32 -19.52 -9.74
CA GLU A 159 -9.14 -20.21 -8.46
C GLU A 159 -8.04 -19.55 -7.60
N ARG A 160 -6.91 -19.21 -8.21
CA ARG A 160 -5.78 -18.61 -7.49
C ARG A 160 -6.11 -17.24 -6.91
N ALA A 161 -6.89 -16.42 -7.62
CA ALA A 161 -7.31 -15.13 -7.14
C ALA A 161 -8.30 -15.26 -5.96
N GLU A 162 -9.16 -16.28 -5.99
CA GLU A 162 -10.09 -16.57 -4.88
C GLU A 162 -9.33 -16.96 -3.60
N GLU A 163 -8.28 -17.79 -3.71
CA GLU A 163 -7.40 -18.14 -2.59
C GLU A 163 -6.74 -16.91 -1.95
N LEU A 164 -6.20 -16.01 -2.79
CA LEU A 164 -5.56 -14.77 -2.34
C LEU A 164 -6.53 -13.94 -1.48
N VAL A 165 -7.78 -13.85 -1.92
CA VAL A 165 -8.84 -13.06 -1.27
C VAL A 165 -9.43 -13.76 -0.04
N ALA A 166 -9.52 -15.10 -0.04
CA ALA A 166 -10.02 -15.87 1.11
C ALA A 166 -9.20 -15.58 2.38
N GLY A 167 -7.87 -15.46 2.24
CA GLY A 167 -6.99 -15.08 3.33
C GLY A 167 -7.22 -13.67 3.91
N LEU A 168 -7.93 -12.79 3.20
CA LEU A 168 -8.28 -11.46 3.68
C LEU A 168 -9.53 -11.44 4.57
N ARG A 169 -10.40 -12.46 4.47
CA ARG A 169 -11.73 -12.52 5.12
C ARG A 169 -11.71 -12.82 6.64
N GLY A 170 -10.54 -12.99 7.25
CA GLY A 170 -10.41 -13.49 8.63
C GLY A 170 -10.07 -12.48 9.73
N SER A 171 -9.89 -11.18 9.42
CA SER A 171 -9.50 -10.19 10.44
C SER A 171 -10.54 -9.09 10.51
N LYS A 172 -11.19 -8.93 11.68
CA LYS A 172 -12.07 -7.80 11.99
C LYS A 172 -11.42 -6.50 11.50
N ALA A 173 -12.20 -5.67 10.82
CA ALA A 173 -11.82 -4.31 10.48
C ALA A 173 -11.15 -3.67 11.70
N GLU A 174 -9.88 -3.28 11.57
CA GLU A 174 -9.25 -2.41 12.54
C GLU A 174 -10.15 -1.17 12.62
N LYS A 175 -10.88 -1.05 13.73
CA LYS A 175 -11.64 0.15 14.03
C LYS A 175 -10.61 1.26 14.03
N GLY A 176 -10.61 2.07 12.97
CA GLY A 176 -9.80 3.28 12.91
C GLY A 176 -10.08 4.06 14.18
N ALA A 177 -9.06 4.19 15.02
CA ALA A 177 -9.03 5.26 16.01
C ALA A 177 -9.20 6.55 15.21
N GLY A 178 -10.36 7.18 15.35
CA GLY A 178 -10.58 8.51 14.78
C GLY A 178 -9.49 9.44 15.30
N PRO A 179 -9.14 10.51 14.57
CA PRO A 179 -8.19 11.48 15.08
C PRO A 179 -8.73 11.99 16.42
N ALA A 180 -7.96 11.78 17.48
CA ALA A 180 -8.21 12.43 18.75
C ALA A 180 -8.31 13.93 18.47
N ALA A 181 -9.44 14.54 18.84
CA ALA A 181 -9.64 15.97 18.72
C ALA A 181 -8.42 16.72 19.30
N PRO A 182 -7.96 17.82 18.69
CA PRO A 182 -6.89 18.60 19.27
C PRO A 182 -7.32 19.04 20.67
N GLY A 183 -6.63 18.50 21.68
CA GLY A 183 -6.84 18.86 23.07
C GLY A 183 -6.75 20.37 23.21
N GLY A 184 -7.79 20.96 23.80
CA GLY A 184 -7.81 22.38 24.15
C GLY A 184 -6.58 22.78 24.99
N PRO A 185 -6.27 24.08 25.05
CA PRO A 185 -5.04 24.58 25.63
C PRO A 185 -4.85 24.09 27.07
N ARG A 186 -3.75 23.37 27.31
CA ARG A 186 -3.29 23.01 28.66
C ARG A 186 -2.99 24.29 29.44
N ALA A 187 -3.66 24.46 30.58
CA ALA A 187 -3.34 25.50 31.55
C ALA A 187 -1.85 25.41 31.97
N PRO A 188 -1.18 26.55 32.20
CA PRO A 188 0.23 26.55 32.58
C PRO A 188 0.42 25.91 33.97
N ARG A 189 1.35 24.96 34.06
CA ARG A 189 1.81 24.41 35.34
C ARG A 189 2.50 25.52 36.13
N LYS A 190 2.09 25.71 37.39
CA LYS A 190 2.75 26.62 38.34
C LYS A 190 4.21 26.19 38.50
N ALA A 191 5.13 27.13 38.34
CA ALA A 191 6.55 26.95 38.59
C ALA A 191 6.82 26.69 40.10
N PRO A 192 7.78 25.82 40.46
CA PRO A 192 8.21 25.66 41.84
C PRO A 192 8.98 26.91 42.33
N PRO A 193 8.99 27.18 43.65
CA PRO A 193 9.63 28.38 44.20
C PRO A 193 11.14 28.37 44.02
N ALA A 194 11.69 29.58 43.80
CA ALA A 194 13.11 29.83 43.61
C ALA A 194 13.92 29.53 44.88
N GLY A 195 14.98 28.71 44.75
CA GLY A 195 16.00 28.50 45.77
C GLY A 195 16.88 29.75 46.00
N PRO A 196 17.65 29.80 47.09
CA PRO A 196 18.33 31.02 47.52
C PRO A 196 19.49 31.43 46.60
N ARG A 197 19.57 32.74 46.33
CA ARG A 197 20.62 33.38 45.52
C ARG A 197 21.99 33.30 46.18
N ALA A 198 22.96 32.69 45.50
CA ALA A 198 24.38 32.82 45.85
C ALA A 198 24.92 34.20 45.45
N ARG A 199 25.46 34.95 46.42
CA ARG A 199 26.11 36.25 46.22
C ARG A 199 27.46 36.09 45.53
N LYS A 200 27.70 36.86 44.47
CA LYS A 200 29.03 37.05 43.86
C LYS A 200 29.85 38.04 44.71
N GLY A 201 31.00 37.59 45.23
CA GLY A 201 32.02 38.45 45.82
C GLY A 201 33.05 38.94 44.78
N PRO A 202 33.75 40.05 45.01
CA PRO A 202 34.50 40.75 43.97
C PRO A 202 35.92 40.23 43.77
N ARG A 203 36.43 40.48 42.56
CA ARG A 203 37.78 40.21 42.07
C ARG A 203 38.83 40.97 42.89
N ARG A 204 40.00 40.34 43.13
CA ARG A 204 41.26 41.04 43.40
C ARG A 204 42.36 40.57 42.47
N ALA A 205 43.03 41.54 41.86
CA ALA A 205 44.26 41.40 41.09
C ALA A 205 45.48 41.43 42.02
N GLY A 206 46.56 40.74 41.65
CA GLY A 206 47.83 40.79 42.39
C GLY A 206 48.99 40.03 41.72
N ARG A 207 49.76 40.78 40.91
CA ARG A 207 51.25 40.82 40.82
C ARG A 207 52.07 39.52 40.65
N GLY A 208 52.71 39.41 39.47
CA GLY A 208 54.18 39.50 39.30
C GLY A 208 55.10 38.32 39.71
N THR A 209 55.56 37.57 38.68
CA THR A 209 56.96 37.15 38.31
C THR A 209 57.95 36.55 39.35
N PRO A 210 59.10 35.90 38.97
CA PRO A 210 59.56 35.33 37.68
C PRO A 210 60.36 33.97 37.79
N ILE A 211 60.95 33.52 36.66
CA ILE A 211 62.20 32.70 36.48
C ILE A 211 62.11 31.16 36.62
N ARG A 212 62.39 30.41 35.53
CA ARG A 212 63.69 29.71 35.30
C ARG A 212 63.83 29.11 33.90
N ARG A 213 64.98 29.46 33.28
CA ARG A 213 65.60 28.86 32.11
C ARG A 213 66.15 27.46 32.42
N ARG A 214 66.31 26.67 31.34
CA ARG A 214 67.30 25.60 31.03
C ARG A 214 66.52 24.46 30.35
N ARG A 215 66.90 23.90 29.21
CA ARG A 215 68.07 24.02 28.33
C ARG A 215 67.60 23.59 26.94
#